data_AF-A0A8J3GYN2-F1
#
_entry.id   AF-A0A8J3GYN2-F1
#
_cell.length_a   1.000
_cell.length_b   1.000
_cell.length_c   1.000
_cell.angle_alpha   90.00
_cell.angle_beta   90.00
_cell.angle_gamma   90.00
#
_symmetry.space_group_name_H-M   'P 1'
#
loop_
_entity.id
_entity.type
_entity.pdbx_description
1 polymer ?
#
loop_
_entity_poly.entity_id
_entity_poly.type
_entity_poly.pdbx_seq_one_letter_code
_entity_poly.pdbx_strand_id
1 'polypeptide(L)'
;MLEINFAGTASNVSFNLDSEEGTLFLEAYDAMDNVLETISALSDGGGFSFTASGISYIRGLQPSDNWGWGLNTLAFDLTSDPPQVPLPASSLLLLSGLGLIAASRKKRT
;
A
#
# COMPACT_ATOMS: atom_id res chain seq x y z
N MET A 1 -11.57 16.20 -2.77
CA MET A 1 -11.73 14.79 -2.34
C MET A 1 -10.44 14.06 -2.68
N LEU A 2 -9.80 13.44 -1.69
CA LEU A 2 -8.62 12.59 -1.91
C LEU A 2 -9.02 11.13 -1.72
N GLU A 3 -8.37 10.25 -2.47
CA GLU A 3 -8.55 8.82 -2.36
C GLU A 3 -7.21 8.11 -2.34
N ILE A 4 -7.05 7.17 -1.42
CA ILE A 4 -5.88 6.30 -1.30
C ILE A 4 -6.32 4.92 -1.76
N ASN A 5 -5.80 4.49 -2.90
CA ASN A 5 -6.14 3.20 -3.51
C ASN A 5 -5.03 2.17 -3.22
N PHE A 6 -5.42 1.00 -2.72
CA PHE A 6 -4.51 -0.12 -2.52
C PHE A 6 -4.52 -1.03 -3.77
N ALA A 7 -3.37 -1.65 -4.08
CA ALA A 7 -3.25 -2.59 -5.20
C ALA A 7 -3.96 -3.94 -4.97
N GLY A 8 -4.46 -4.15 -3.75
CA GLY A 8 -5.27 -5.28 -3.31
C GLY A 8 -6.02 -4.86 -2.05
N THR A 9 -6.41 -5.80 -1.21
CA THR A 9 -7.03 -5.47 0.08
C THR A 9 -5.99 -5.29 1.18
N ALA A 10 -6.19 -4.32 2.05
CA ALA A 10 -5.31 -3.98 3.16
C ALA A 10 -5.94 -4.26 4.53
N SER A 11 -5.08 -4.44 5.52
CA SER A 11 -5.40 -4.50 6.96
C SER A 11 -4.34 -3.76 7.77
N ASN A 12 -4.61 -3.54 9.07
CA ASN A 12 -3.71 -2.80 9.97
C ASN A 12 -3.32 -1.42 9.42
N VAL A 13 -4.27 -0.75 8.76
CA VAL A 13 -3.99 0.51 8.08
C VAL A 13 -3.83 1.61 9.13
N SER A 14 -2.67 2.24 9.15
CA SER A 14 -2.38 3.39 9.99
C SER A 14 -1.63 4.45 9.20
N PHE A 15 -1.90 5.72 9.48
CA PHE A 15 -1.28 6.83 8.77
C PHE A 15 -1.25 8.07 9.66
N ASN A 16 -0.33 8.97 9.34
CA ASN A 16 -0.24 10.27 9.97
C ASN A 16 -0.52 11.33 8.92
N LEU A 17 -1.42 12.24 9.24
CA LEU A 17 -1.77 13.36 8.38
C LEU A 17 -1.35 14.67 9.05
N ASP A 18 -0.89 15.61 8.23
CA ASP A 18 -0.92 17.03 8.58
C ASP A 18 -2.18 17.64 7.96
N SER A 19 -2.90 18.46 8.71
CA SER A 19 -4.07 19.15 8.18
C SER A 19 -4.19 20.54 8.78
N GLU A 20 -4.78 21.46 8.02
CA GLU A 20 -5.28 22.70 8.61
C GLU A 20 -6.40 22.41 9.62
N GLU A 21 -6.65 23.34 10.56
CA GLU A 21 -7.73 23.17 11.53
C GLU A 21 -9.07 22.91 10.82
N GLY A 22 -9.72 21.81 11.17
CA GLY A 22 -10.97 21.41 10.54
C GLY A 22 -11.51 20.09 11.07
N THR A 23 -12.64 19.65 10.52
CA THR A 23 -13.13 18.28 10.76
C THR A 23 -12.81 17.44 9.53
N LEU A 24 -11.97 16.44 9.70
CA LEU A 24 -11.68 15.47 8.65
C LEU A 24 -12.55 14.24 8.82
N PHE A 25 -13.18 13.81 7.73
CA PHE A 25 -13.89 12.54 7.65
C PHE A 25 -13.15 11.60 6.72
N LEU A 26 -12.79 10.43 7.26
CA LEU A 26 -12.09 9.37 6.55
C LEU A 26 -12.97 8.13 6.53
N GLU A 27 -13.18 7.57 5.35
CA GLU A 27 -14.01 6.38 5.16
C GLU A 27 -13.17 5.31 4.46
N ALA A 28 -13.10 4.13 5.06
CA ALA A 28 -12.48 2.95 4.47
C ALA A 28 -13.55 2.10 3.77
N TYR A 29 -13.26 1.65 2.55
CA TYR A 29 -14.18 0.88 1.72
C TYR A 29 -13.60 -0.46 1.31
N ASP A 30 -14.46 -1.45 1.08
CA ASP A 30 -14.10 -2.69 0.40
C ASP A 30 -14.08 -2.54 -1.13
N ALA A 31 -13.79 -3.62 -1.85
CA ALA A 31 -13.75 -3.63 -3.31
C ALA A 31 -15.14 -3.59 -4.00
N MET A 32 -16.22 -3.59 -3.22
CA MET A 32 -17.62 -3.53 -3.67
C MET A 32 -18.27 -2.18 -3.30
N ASP A 33 -17.47 -1.18 -2.93
CA ASP A 33 -17.90 0.15 -2.49
C ASP A 33 -18.72 0.15 -1.18
N ASN A 34 -18.61 -0.87 -0.33
CA ASN A 34 -19.23 -0.85 1.00
C ASN A 34 -18.32 -0.12 1.99
N VAL A 35 -18.88 0.78 2.80
CA VAL A 35 -18.15 1.42 3.91
C VAL A 35 -17.89 0.38 4.99
N LEU A 36 -16.61 0.15 5.30
CA LEU A 36 -16.15 -0.73 6.37
C LEU A 36 -16.02 0.00 7.69
N GLU A 37 -15.48 1.23 7.66
CA GLU A 37 -15.22 2.02 8.86
C GLU A 37 -15.15 3.52 8.52
N THR A 38 -15.61 4.36 9.44
CA THR A 38 -15.55 5.82 9.33
C THR A 38 -14.84 6.39 10.56
N ILE A 39 -13.86 7.27 10.32
CA ILE A 39 -13.18 8.05 11.35
C ILE A 39 -13.54 9.52 11.14
N SER A 40 -13.97 10.17 12.22
CA SER A 40 -14.20 11.61 12.26
C SER A 40 -13.32 12.21 13.34
N ALA A 41 -12.49 13.17 13.00
CA ALA A 41 -11.65 13.86 13.96
C ALA A 41 -11.61 15.37 13.69
N LEU A 42 -11.59 16.15 14.77
CA LEU A 42 -11.12 17.53 14.74
C LEU A 42 -9.61 17.46 14.54
N SER A 43 -9.13 17.83 13.37
CA SER A 43 -7.74 17.62 12.98
C SER A 43 -6.97 18.95 13.00
N ASP A 44 -5.86 18.98 13.74
CA ASP A 44 -4.71 19.87 13.54
C ASP A 44 -3.49 19.08 12.99
N GLY A 45 -3.77 17.89 12.47
CA GLY A 45 -2.81 16.81 12.22
C GLY A 45 -2.95 15.68 13.24
N GLY A 46 -2.36 14.51 12.95
CA GLY A 46 -2.37 13.38 13.88
C GLY A 46 -2.32 12.00 13.24
N GLY A 47 -2.09 11.01 14.12
CA GLY A 47 -2.11 9.59 13.77
C GLY A 47 -3.52 9.01 13.79
N PHE A 48 -3.88 8.32 12.72
CA PHE A 48 -5.14 7.62 12.56
C PHE A 48 -4.89 6.16 12.21
N SER A 49 -5.83 5.30 12.58
CA SER A 49 -5.78 3.88 12.25
C SER A 49 -7.17 3.31 12.05
N PHE A 50 -7.34 2.51 11.02
CA PHE A 50 -8.55 1.71 10.81
C PHE A 50 -8.36 0.33 11.45
N THR A 51 -9.40 -0.12 12.13
CA THR A 51 -9.48 -1.49 12.68
C THR A 51 -9.99 -2.49 11.65
N ALA A 52 -10.72 -2.02 10.65
CA ALA A 52 -11.22 -2.82 9.55
C ALA A 52 -10.10 -3.50 8.74
N SER A 53 -10.44 -4.64 8.17
CA SER A 53 -9.61 -5.38 7.21
C SER A 53 -10.38 -5.53 5.90
N GLY A 54 -9.70 -5.89 4.82
CA GLY A 54 -10.34 -5.97 3.50
C GLY A 54 -10.47 -4.60 2.81
N ILE A 55 -9.72 -3.60 3.27
CA ILE A 55 -9.82 -2.22 2.79
C ILE A 55 -9.21 -2.14 1.38
N SER A 56 -10.01 -1.79 0.38
CA SER A 56 -9.57 -1.58 -1.00
C SER A 56 -9.15 -0.13 -1.26
N TYR A 57 -9.86 0.83 -0.67
CA TYR A 57 -9.50 2.24 -0.75
C TYR A 57 -9.99 3.02 0.47
N ILE A 58 -9.38 4.19 0.71
CA ILE A 58 -9.78 5.15 1.74
C ILE A 58 -10.12 6.47 1.07
N ARG A 59 -11.24 7.09 1.45
CA ARG A 59 -11.66 8.41 0.98
C ARG A 59 -11.57 9.43 2.10
N GLY A 60 -10.95 10.57 1.81
CA GLY A 60 -10.96 11.73 2.70
C GLY A 60 -11.85 12.85 2.16
N LEU A 61 -12.82 13.24 2.97
CA LEU A 61 -13.71 14.37 2.72
C LEU A 61 -13.15 15.61 3.42
N GLN A 62 -12.83 16.63 2.63
CA GLN A 62 -12.39 17.92 3.14
C GLN A 62 -13.59 18.84 3.39
N PRO A 63 -13.54 19.71 4.42
CA PRO A 63 -14.61 20.67 4.71
C PRO A 63 -14.85 21.71 3.61
N SER A 64 -13.80 22.13 2.90
CA SER A 64 -13.88 23.16 1.87
C SER A 64 -12.78 23.02 0.82
N ASP A 65 -12.91 23.70 -0.31
CA ASP A 65 -11.95 23.62 -1.43
C ASP A 65 -10.59 24.24 -1.13
N ASN A 66 -10.52 25.15 -0.16
CA ASN A 66 -9.28 25.79 0.28
C ASN A 66 -8.61 25.04 1.44
N TRP A 67 -9.22 23.96 1.95
CA TRP A 67 -8.70 23.21 3.07
C TRP A 67 -7.68 22.16 2.60
N GLY A 68 -6.49 22.21 3.19
CA GLY A 68 -5.38 21.33 2.84
C GLY A 68 -5.11 20.24 3.88
N TRP A 69 -4.71 19.08 3.39
CA TRP A 69 -4.09 18.04 4.20
C TRP A 69 -3.02 17.30 3.42
N GLY A 70 -2.00 16.84 4.12
CA GLY A 70 -0.89 16.06 3.60
C GLY A 70 -0.81 14.72 4.31
N LEU A 71 -0.48 13.66 3.56
CA LEU A 71 -0.17 12.36 4.14
C LEU A 71 1.34 12.26 4.36
N ASN A 72 1.74 12.09 5.62
CA ASN A 72 3.14 12.02 6.02
C ASN A 72 3.66 10.58 6.02
N THR A 73 2.89 9.69 6.64
CA THR A 73 3.23 8.27 6.73
C THR A 73 1.99 7.44 6.48
N LEU A 74 2.18 6.27 5.86
CA LEU A 74 1.16 5.26 5.63
C LEU A 74 1.80 3.89 5.81
N ALA A 75 1.22 3.09 6.70
CA ALA A 75 1.60 1.71 6.97
C ALA A 75 0.36 0.82 6.88
N PHE A 76 0.52 -0.35 6.26
CA PHE A 76 -0.54 -1.31 6.04
C PHE A 76 0.05 -2.67 5.69
N ASP A 77 -0.72 -3.72 5.95
CA ASP A 77 -0.44 -5.07 5.46
C ASP A 77 -1.33 -5.36 4.27
N LEU A 78 -0.74 -5.73 3.13
CA LEU A 78 -1.50 -6.24 1.98
C LEU A 78 -1.81 -7.72 2.19
N THR A 79 -3.09 -8.07 2.06
CA THR A 79 -3.54 -9.47 2.16
C THR A 79 -3.53 -10.20 0.81
N SER A 80 -3.31 -9.48 -0.30
CA SER A 80 -3.05 -10.08 -1.61
C SER A 80 -1.55 -10.33 -1.80
N ASP A 81 -1.19 -11.51 -2.28
CA ASP A 81 0.16 -11.87 -2.71
C ASP A 81 0.69 -10.75 -3.63
N PRO A 82 1.85 -10.11 -3.34
CA PRO A 82 2.39 -9.09 -4.22
C PRO A 82 2.50 -9.69 -5.63
N PRO A 83 2.22 -8.91 -6.70
CA PRO A 83 2.37 -9.41 -8.05
C PRO A 83 3.78 -9.99 -8.18
N GLN A 84 3.85 -11.33 -8.33
CA GLN A 84 5.10 -12.05 -8.46
C GLN A 84 5.80 -11.47 -9.68
N VAL A 85 6.83 -10.65 -9.47
CA VAL A 85 7.63 -10.10 -10.55
C VAL A 85 8.25 -11.29 -11.27
N PRO A 86 7.90 -11.56 -12.54
CA PRO A 86 8.48 -12.69 -13.25
C PRO A 86 9.99 -12.49 -13.30
N LEU A 87 10.77 -13.46 -12.80
CA LEU A 87 12.21 -13.41 -12.93
C LEU A 87 12.56 -13.24 -14.42
N PRO A 88 13.38 -12.25 -14.80
CA PRO A 88 13.76 -12.09 -16.18
C PRO A 88 14.48 -13.35 -16.64
N ALA A 89 14.16 -13.85 -17.84
CA ALA A 89 14.73 -15.09 -18.39
C ALA A 89 16.27 -15.09 -18.41
N SER A 90 16.89 -13.90 -18.40
CA SER A 90 18.32 -13.69 -18.27
C SER A 90 18.90 -14.21 -16.95
N SER A 91 18.16 -14.21 -15.84
CA SER A 91 18.62 -14.79 -14.56
C SER A 91 18.77 -16.32 -14.64
N LEU A 92 17.87 -16.99 -15.35
CA LEU A 92 17.95 -18.44 -15.62
C LEU A 92 19.12 -18.77 -16.57
N LEU A 93 19.36 -17.93 -17.58
CA LEU A 93 20.50 -18.08 -18.51
C LEU A 93 21.85 -17.89 -17.81
N LEU A 94 21.96 -16.96 -16.87
CA LEU A 94 23.20 -16.73 -16.12
C LEU A 94 23.54 -17.92 -15.20
N LEU A 95 22.54 -18.45 -14.48
CA LEU A 95 22.69 -19.61 -13.60
C LEU A 95 23.06 -20.89 -14.38
N SER A 96 22.40 -21.12 -15.52
CA SER A 96 22.72 -22.26 -16.40
C SER A 96 24.08 -22.11 -17.08
N GLY A 97 24.47 -20.91 -17.50
CA GLY A 97 25.78 -20.62 -18.09
C GLY A 97 26.94 -20.89 -17.13
N LEU A 98 26.81 -20.51 -15.87
CA LEU A 98 27.83 -20.76 -14.83
C LEU A 98 27.97 -22.26 -14.50
N GLY A 99 26.85 -23.00 -14.48
CA GLY A 99 26.86 -24.45 -14.27
C GLY A 99 27.61 -25.22 -15.36
N LEU A 100 27.45 -24.81 -16.63
CA LEU A 100 28.16 -25.42 -17.77
C LEU A 100 29.67 -25.14 -17.74
N ILE A 101 30.07 -23.93 -17.34
CA ILE A 101 31.49 -23.57 -17.19
C ILE A 101 32.14 -24.38 -16.07
N ALA A 102 31.47 -24.51 -14.92
CA ALA A 102 31.97 -25.32 -13.81
C ALA A 102 32.11 -26.82 -14.18
N ALA A 103 31.13 -27.38 -14.90
CA ALA A 103 31.18 -28.77 -15.36
C ALA A 103 32.29 -29.02 -16.40
N SER A 104 32.55 -28.05 -17.28
CA SER A 104 33.60 -28.15 -18.31
C SER A 104 35.02 -28.23 -17.73
N ARG A 105 35.26 -27.62 -16.55
CA ARG A 105 36.56 -27.65 -15.87
C ARG A 105 36.85 -28.97 -15.19
N LYS A 106 35.84 -29.80 -14.89
CA LYS A 106 36.00 -31.09 -14.20
C LYS A 106 36.43 -32.24 -15.13
N LYS A 107 36.33 -32.06 -16.45
CA LYS A 107 36.69 -33.08 -17.47
C LYS A 107 38.15 -33.03 -17.93
N ARG A 108 38.98 -32.12 -17.39
CA ARG A 108 40.36 -31.85 -17.87
C ARG A 108 41.47 -32.23 -16.88
N THR A 109 41.17 -33.09 -15.91
CA THR A 109 42.14 -33.76 -15.02
C THR A 109 41.97 -35.25 -15.13
#